data_AF-A0A7K4JK20-F1
#
_entry.id   AF-A0A7K4JK20-F1
#
_cell.length_a   1.000
_cell.length_b   1.000
_cell.length_c   1.000
_cell.angle_alpha   90.00
_cell.angle_beta   90.00
_cell.angle_gamma   90.00
#
_symmetry.space_group_name_H-M   'P 1'
#
loop_
_entity.id
_entity.type
_entity.pdbx_description
1 polymer ?
#
loop_
_entity_poly.entity_id
_entity_poly.type
_entity_poly.pdbx_seq_one_letter_code
_entity_poly.pdbx_strand_id
1 'polypeptide(L)'
;YPVLFQTTRAEFDLPEYSVRRRYQDFDWLRNKLEESQPTHLIPPLPEKFVVKGVVDRFSEEFVETRRKALDKFLKRITDHPVLSFNEHFNVFLTAKDLNAYKKQGMALLSKMGESVKYVTGGYKLRSRPLEFQAIGEYLDTFSLKLGTIDRIAQRIIKEQLEYLVELREYGPVYSTWGGLEVELSEPLEGVSACIGNCCTALEELSEDMTEDFLPVLREYILYSESMK
;
A
#
# COMPACT_ATOMS: atom_id res chain seq x y z
N TYR A 1 -3.97 14.36 -5.14
CA TYR A 1 -4.47 13.84 -3.87
C TYR A 1 -4.66 14.99 -2.90
N PRO A 2 -5.90 15.26 -2.45
CA PRO A 2 -6.11 16.14 -1.30
C PRO A 2 -5.48 15.46 -0.07
N VAL A 3 -4.73 16.22 0.70
CA VAL A 3 -4.15 15.81 1.98
C VAL A 3 -4.72 16.75 3.02
N LEU A 4 -5.49 16.16 3.95
CA LEU A 4 -6.03 16.84 5.12
C LEU A 4 -5.17 16.43 6.31
N PHE A 5 -4.71 17.42 7.06
CA PHE A 5 -3.84 17.19 8.20
C PHE A 5 -4.34 18.02 9.37
N GLN A 6 -4.58 17.35 10.49
CA GLN A 6 -4.97 17.96 11.76
C GLN A 6 -3.90 17.68 12.80
N THR A 7 -3.61 18.67 13.63
CA THR A 7 -2.52 18.59 14.60
C THR A 7 -2.84 19.38 15.85
N THR A 8 -2.37 18.88 16.98
CA THR A 8 -2.37 19.57 18.28
C THR A 8 -0.99 20.11 18.65
N ARG A 9 0.01 19.93 17.78
CA ARG A 9 1.39 20.36 18.02
C ARG A 9 1.53 21.86 17.84
N ALA A 10 2.09 22.53 18.85
CA ALA A 10 2.24 23.98 18.90
C ALA A 10 3.22 24.56 17.86
N GLU A 11 4.02 23.73 17.20
CA GLU A 11 4.94 24.14 16.12
C GLU A 11 4.22 24.47 14.80
N PHE A 12 2.93 24.15 14.69
CA PHE A 12 2.11 24.47 13.53
C PHE A 12 1.25 25.70 13.80
N ASP A 13 1.22 26.62 12.83
CA ASP A 13 0.47 27.87 12.92
C ASP A 13 -1.05 27.66 12.92
N LEU A 14 -1.52 26.57 12.31
CA LEU A 14 -2.94 26.24 12.18
C LEU A 14 -3.20 24.83 12.75
N PRO A 15 -4.37 24.62 13.38
CA PRO A 15 -4.77 23.29 13.84
C PRO A 15 -5.11 22.33 12.70
N GLU A 16 -5.38 22.87 11.51
CA GLU A 16 -5.76 22.10 10.31
C GLU A 16 -5.14 22.70 9.04
N TYR A 17 -4.67 21.83 8.17
CA TYR A 17 -4.16 22.15 6.83
C TYR A 17 -4.86 21.31 5.77
N SER A 18 -5.11 21.93 4.62
CA SER A 18 -5.62 21.26 3.42
C SER A 18 -4.72 21.62 2.24
N VAL A 19 -4.01 20.64 1.71
CA VAL A 19 -3.08 20.81 0.58
C VAL A 19 -3.34 19.78 -0.50
N ARG A 20 -3.02 20.13 -1.76
CA ARG A 20 -3.03 19.17 -2.86
C ARG A 20 -1.61 18.71 -3.17
N ARG A 21 -1.44 17.39 -3.28
CA ARG A 21 -0.16 16.73 -3.62
C ARG A 21 -0.33 15.78 -4.79
N ARG A 22 0.60 15.80 -5.73
CA ARG A 22 0.73 14.80 -6.81
C ARG A 22 1.61 13.65 -6.33
N TYR A 23 1.52 12.48 -6.95
CA TYR A 23 2.35 11.32 -6.58
C TYR A 23 3.85 11.65 -6.50
N GLN A 24 4.38 12.45 -7.44
CA GLN A 24 5.78 12.89 -7.41
C GLN A 24 6.16 13.79 -6.23
N ASP A 25 5.19 14.37 -5.52
CA ASP A 25 5.46 15.08 -4.27
C ASP A 25 5.74 14.09 -3.13
N PHE A 26 5.03 12.95 -3.12
CA PHE A 26 5.29 11.87 -2.16
C PHE A 26 6.64 11.22 -2.44
N ASP A 27 6.98 11.00 -3.71
CA ASP A 27 8.30 10.51 -4.12
C ASP A 27 9.43 11.44 -3.63
N TRP A 28 9.25 12.75 -3.81
CA TRP A 28 10.17 13.74 -3.26
C TRP A 28 10.29 13.65 -1.74
N LEU A 29 9.17 13.55 -1.02
CA LEU A 29 9.16 13.44 0.44
C LEU A 29 9.91 12.17 0.89
N ARG A 30 9.60 11.01 0.30
CA ARG A 30 10.29 9.75 0.62
C ARG A 30 11.79 9.87 0.45
N ASN A 31 12.26 10.40 -0.68
CA ASN A 31 13.69 10.58 -0.94
C ASN A 31 14.33 11.54 0.10
N LYS A 32 13.63 12.60 0.50
CA LYS A 32 14.13 13.52 1.52
C LYS A 32 14.17 12.91 2.92
N LEU A 33 13.24 12.02 3.24
CA LEU A 33 13.28 11.25 4.48
C LEU A 33 14.47 10.26 4.47
N GLU A 34 14.72 9.57 3.35
CA GLU A 34 15.88 8.68 3.21
C GLU A 34 17.21 9.43 3.34
N GLU A 35 17.33 10.60 2.70
CA GLU A 35 18.52 11.45 2.79
C GLU A 35 18.76 11.98 4.22
N SER A 36 17.70 12.38 4.91
CA SER A 36 17.80 12.98 6.25
C SER A 36 17.86 11.96 7.39
N GLN A 37 17.40 10.73 7.17
CA GLN A 37 17.31 9.66 8.18
C GLN A 37 17.86 8.32 7.63
N PRO A 38 19.16 8.24 7.29
CA PRO A 38 19.76 7.10 6.58
C PRO A 38 19.76 5.79 7.37
N THR A 39 19.53 5.84 8.68
CA THR A 39 19.46 4.67 9.58
C THR A 39 18.04 4.19 9.85
N HIS A 40 17.02 4.92 9.37
CA HIS A 40 15.62 4.60 9.62
C HIS A 40 14.98 3.97 8.38
N LEU A 41 14.09 3.02 8.61
CA LEU A 41 13.31 2.41 7.55
C LEU A 41 12.20 3.38 7.11
N ILE A 42 12.34 3.94 5.91
CA ILE A 42 11.33 4.85 5.36
C ILE A 42 10.19 4.02 4.76
N PRO A 43 8.92 4.31 5.09
CA PRO A 43 7.77 3.63 4.49
C PRO A 43 7.85 3.62 2.96
N PRO A 44 7.63 2.46 2.30
CA PRO A 44 7.63 2.40 0.86
C PRO A 44 6.42 3.13 0.29
N LEU A 45 6.58 3.70 -0.90
CA LEU A 45 5.45 4.20 -1.66
C LEU A 45 4.82 3.06 -2.47
N PRO A 46 3.51 3.11 -2.74
CA PRO A 46 2.91 2.23 -3.73
C PRO A 46 3.63 2.40 -5.07
N GLU A 47 3.80 1.30 -5.82
CA GLU A 47 4.57 1.30 -7.06
C GLU A 47 4.15 2.41 -8.04
N LYS A 48 5.15 2.89 -8.80
CA LYS A 48 4.98 4.00 -9.75
C LYS A 48 4.03 3.67 -10.92
N PHE A 49 3.76 2.40 -11.25
CA PHE A 49 3.00 2.01 -12.46
C PHE A 49 2.07 0.81 -12.24
N VAL A 50 0.79 0.85 -12.66
CA VAL A 50 0.34 0.43 -14.00
C VAL A 50 1.09 -0.82 -14.45
N VAL A 51 0.65 -1.99 -13.99
CA VAL A 51 1.12 -3.27 -14.52
C VAL A 51 1.00 -3.20 -16.05
N LYS A 52 2.15 -3.16 -16.75
CA LYS A 52 2.34 -3.32 -18.21
C LYS A 52 1.04 -3.42 -19.04
N GLY A 53 0.31 -2.32 -19.21
CA GLY A 53 -0.87 -2.24 -20.08
C GLY A 53 -2.15 -2.97 -19.62
N VAL A 54 -2.21 -3.50 -18.40
CA VAL A 54 -3.36 -4.30 -17.90
C VAL A 54 -4.37 -3.48 -17.09
N VAL A 55 -3.95 -2.37 -16.47
CA VAL A 55 -4.81 -1.53 -15.63
C VAL A 55 -4.81 -0.10 -16.19
N ASP A 56 -5.98 0.47 -16.47
CA ASP A 56 -6.08 1.87 -16.83
C ASP A 56 -5.63 2.74 -15.64
N ARG A 57 -4.58 3.53 -15.84
CA ARG A 57 -4.00 4.41 -14.79
C ARG A 57 -4.96 5.51 -14.33
N PHE A 58 -6.06 5.70 -15.06
CA PHE A 58 -7.13 6.62 -14.73
C PHE A 58 -8.41 5.90 -14.29
N SER A 59 -8.39 4.57 -14.14
CA SER A 59 -9.52 3.86 -13.54
C SER A 59 -9.72 4.36 -12.11
N GLU A 60 -10.99 4.50 -11.74
CA GLU A 60 -11.37 4.93 -10.40
C GLU A 60 -10.78 4.01 -9.32
N GLU A 61 -10.84 2.70 -9.56
CA GLU A 61 -10.23 1.67 -8.72
C GLU A 61 -8.73 1.89 -8.49
N PHE A 62 -7.97 2.18 -9.55
CA PHE A 62 -6.54 2.42 -9.43
C PHE A 62 -6.23 3.70 -8.67
N VAL A 63 -6.97 4.78 -8.95
CA VAL A 63 -6.80 6.06 -8.27
C VAL A 63 -7.11 5.92 -6.79
N GLU A 64 -8.17 5.17 -6.43
CA GLU A 64 -8.60 4.95 -5.06
C GLU A 64 -7.63 4.03 -4.30
N THR A 65 -7.22 2.91 -4.89
CA THR A 65 -6.19 2.01 -4.33
C THR A 65 -4.92 2.78 -4.02
N ARG A 66 -4.45 3.61 -4.96
CA ARG A 66 -3.28 4.46 -4.75
C ARG A 66 -3.53 5.50 -3.65
N ARG A 67 -4.72 6.12 -3.60
CA ARG A 67 -5.08 7.09 -2.55
C ARG A 67 -4.99 6.45 -1.17
N LYS A 68 -5.57 5.25 -0.97
CA LYS A 68 -5.49 4.48 0.28
C LYS A 68 -4.05 4.18 0.67
N ALA A 69 -3.22 3.72 -0.28
CA ALA A 69 -1.81 3.43 -0.02
C ALA A 69 -0.99 4.69 0.33
N LEU A 70 -1.24 5.82 -0.32
CA LEU A 70 -0.59 7.10 0.01
C LEU A 70 -1.04 7.64 1.38
N ASP A 71 -2.31 7.48 1.74
CA ASP A 71 -2.82 7.80 3.08
C ASP A 71 -2.12 6.97 4.16
N LYS A 72 -2.00 5.66 3.92
CA LYS A 72 -1.25 4.75 4.80
C LYS A 72 0.21 5.16 4.96
N PHE A 73 0.89 5.52 3.87
CA PHE A 73 2.27 6.04 3.91
C PHE A 73 2.39 7.28 4.82
N LEU A 74 1.48 8.25 4.71
CA LEU A 74 1.50 9.44 5.57
C LEU A 74 1.20 9.11 7.03
N LYS A 75 0.24 8.22 7.30
CA LYS A 75 -0.06 7.74 8.66
C LYS A 75 1.16 7.08 9.30
N ARG A 76 1.85 6.19 8.58
CA ARG A 76 3.10 5.55 9.06
C ARG A 76 4.18 6.58 9.42
N ILE A 77 4.34 7.63 8.61
CA ILE A 77 5.29 8.72 8.92
C ILE A 77 4.83 9.49 10.16
N THR A 78 3.53 9.78 10.26
CA THR A 78 2.94 10.53 11.38
C THR A 78 3.06 9.78 12.70
N ASP A 79 2.89 8.47 12.69
CA ASP A 79 3.00 7.60 13.88
C ASP A 79 4.45 7.33 14.29
N HIS A 80 5.41 7.59 13.40
CA HIS A 80 6.82 7.33 13.68
C HIS A 80 7.42 8.47 14.54
N PRO A 81 8.09 8.16 15.67
CA PRO A 81 8.54 9.17 16.64
C PRO A 81 9.62 10.13 16.09
N VAL A 82 10.43 9.68 15.13
CA VAL A 82 11.44 10.53 14.46
C VAL A 82 10.92 11.16 13.17
N LEU A 83 10.35 10.38 12.23
CA LEU A 83 9.94 10.89 10.92
C LEU A 83 8.82 11.95 11.00
N SER A 84 7.93 11.87 11.99
CA SER A 84 6.86 12.85 12.17
C SER A 84 7.34 14.25 12.58
N PHE A 85 8.59 14.38 13.05
CA PHE A 85 9.23 15.66 13.39
C PHE A 85 10.15 16.17 12.27
N ASN A 86 10.17 15.48 11.12
CA ASN A 86 11.05 15.85 10.02
C ASN A 86 10.60 17.16 9.35
N GLU A 87 11.53 18.08 9.13
CA GLU A 87 11.26 19.38 8.51
C GLU A 87 10.65 19.24 7.10
N HIS A 88 11.14 18.29 6.29
CA HIS A 88 10.60 18.07 4.95
C HIS A 88 9.18 17.52 4.98
N PHE A 89 8.82 16.75 6.02
CA PHE A 89 7.45 16.31 6.23
C PHE A 89 6.54 17.48 6.61
N ASN A 90 6.99 18.36 7.52
CA ASN A 90 6.25 19.57 7.87
C ASN A 90 6.00 20.47 6.64
N VAL A 91 7.03 20.68 5.81
CA VAL A 91 6.89 21.41 4.53
C VAL A 91 5.92 20.70 3.58
N PHE A 92 5.98 19.37 3.48
CA PHE A 92 5.04 18.60 2.68
C PHE A 92 3.59 18.78 3.14
N LEU A 93 3.32 18.95 4.43
CA LEU A 93 1.96 19.11 4.96
C LEU A 93 1.43 20.54 4.83
N THR A 94 2.30 21.56 4.95
CA THR A 94 1.86 22.95 5.11
C THR A 94 2.07 23.84 3.87
N ALA A 95 3.05 23.54 3.00
CA ALA A 95 3.42 24.42 1.90
C ALA A 95 2.33 24.51 0.82
N LYS A 96 1.94 25.74 0.43
CA LYS A 96 1.01 25.93 -0.71
C LYS A 96 1.67 25.56 -2.05
N ASP A 97 2.93 25.98 -2.25
CA ASP A 97 3.74 25.60 -3.42
C ASP A 97 4.98 24.82 -2.99
N LEU A 98 4.98 23.51 -3.25
CA LEU A 98 6.10 22.63 -2.92
C LEU A 98 7.27 22.80 -3.89
N ASN A 99 7.05 23.35 -5.10
CA ASN A 99 8.10 23.43 -6.12
C ASN A 99 9.23 24.39 -5.73
N ALA A 100 8.94 25.43 -4.97
CA ALA A 100 9.94 26.35 -4.43
C ALA A 100 10.98 25.60 -3.58
N TYR A 101 10.50 24.73 -2.69
CA TYR A 101 11.36 23.91 -1.81
C TYR A 101 12.15 22.85 -2.57
N LYS A 102 11.56 22.25 -3.61
CA LYS A 102 12.27 21.31 -4.48
C LYS A 102 13.48 21.94 -5.16
N LYS A 103 13.36 23.19 -5.62
CA LYS A 103 14.44 23.93 -6.29
C LYS A 103 15.57 24.33 -5.33
N GLN A 104 15.25 24.67 -4.09
CA GLN A 104 16.25 25.04 -3.08
C GLN A 104 17.19 23.89 -2.72
N GLY A 105 16.67 22.65 -2.64
CA GLY A 105 17.49 21.45 -2.41
C GLY A 105 18.39 21.05 -3.59
N MET A 106 17.95 21.28 -4.83
CA MET A 106 18.75 21.00 -6.03
C MET A 106 19.96 21.91 -6.19
N ALA A 107 19.89 23.15 -5.68
CA ALA A 107 21.00 24.11 -5.74
C ALA A 107 22.22 23.67 -4.90
N LEU A 108 22.01 22.88 -3.85
CA LEU A 108 23.08 22.30 -3.01
C LEU A 108 23.63 20.98 -3.57
N LEU A 109 22.78 20.13 -4.15
CA LEU A 109 23.18 18.82 -4.67
C LEU A 109 23.96 18.89 -5.99
N SER A 110 23.72 19.91 -6.82
CA SER A 110 24.47 20.12 -8.07
C SER A 110 25.97 20.39 -7.86
N LYS A 111 26.43 20.68 -6.63
CA LYS A 111 27.84 21.00 -6.35
C LYS A 111 28.64 19.88 -5.70
N MET A 112 28.05 18.75 -5.28
CA MET A 112 28.80 17.71 -4.56
C MET A 112 28.21 16.28 -4.64
N GLY A 113 27.29 15.99 -5.58
CA GLY A 113 26.54 14.72 -5.58
C GLY A 113 27.10 13.58 -6.44
N GLU A 114 27.81 13.89 -7.53
CA GLU A 114 28.08 12.89 -8.58
C GLU A 114 29.54 12.39 -8.65
N SER A 115 30.49 13.06 -7.99
CA SER A 115 31.92 12.69 -8.10
C SER A 115 32.50 11.87 -6.94
N VAL A 116 31.74 11.55 -5.89
CA VAL A 116 32.28 10.83 -4.70
C VAL A 116 31.75 9.40 -4.55
N LYS A 117 30.72 9.00 -5.29
CA LYS A 117 30.14 7.64 -5.16
C LYS A 117 31.00 6.52 -5.77
N TYR A 118 32.07 6.83 -6.51
CA TYR A 118 32.90 5.83 -7.19
C TYR A 118 34.41 5.94 -6.94
N VAL A 119 34.87 6.77 -5.99
CA VAL A 119 36.30 6.88 -5.66
C VAL A 119 36.56 6.36 -4.24
N THR A 120 36.33 5.07 -4.03
CA THR A 120 36.94 4.31 -2.92
C THR A 120 37.55 3.01 -3.44
N GLY A 121 38.33 3.12 -4.53
CA GLY A 121 39.31 2.09 -4.87
C GLY A 121 40.42 2.09 -3.83
N GLY A 122 40.43 1.12 -2.91
CA GLY A 122 41.61 0.85 -2.08
C GLY A 122 41.36 0.38 -0.65
N TYR A 123 40.16 0.56 -0.08
CA TYR A 123 39.83 -0.06 1.20
C TYR A 123 39.24 -1.44 0.93
N LYS A 124 39.91 -2.51 1.37
CA LYS A 124 39.23 -3.80 1.57
C LYS A 124 38.03 -3.48 2.46
N LEU A 125 36.82 -3.41 1.89
CA LEU A 125 35.61 -3.33 2.70
C LEU A 125 35.71 -4.47 3.69
N ARG A 126 35.79 -4.12 4.98
CA ARG A 126 35.69 -5.07 6.07
C ARG A 126 34.49 -5.95 5.74
N SER A 127 34.67 -7.27 5.71
CA SER A 127 33.59 -8.21 5.43
C SER A 127 32.35 -7.78 6.22
N ARG A 128 31.20 -7.64 5.53
CA ARG A 128 29.93 -7.25 6.16
C ARG A 128 29.79 -8.07 7.45
N PRO A 129 29.52 -7.45 8.63
CA PRO A 129 29.44 -8.21 9.86
C PRO A 129 28.42 -9.35 9.70
N LEU A 130 28.72 -10.51 10.30
CA LEU A 130 27.94 -11.74 10.11
C LEU A 130 26.44 -11.54 10.43
N GLU A 131 26.13 -10.68 11.39
CA GLU A 131 24.75 -10.28 11.73
C GLU A 131 23.99 -9.67 10.54
N PHE A 132 24.62 -8.77 9.78
CA PHE A 132 23.99 -8.15 8.60
C PHE A 132 23.93 -9.09 7.40
N GLN A 133 24.85 -10.05 7.29
CA GLN A 133 24.73 -11.12 6.30
C GLN A 133 23.54 -12.03 6.62
N ALA A 134 23.41 -12.47 7.87
CA ALA A 134 22.29 -13.29 8.33
C ALA A 134 20.94 -12.56 8.17
N ILE A 135 20.89 -11.25 8.44
CA ILE A 135 19.70 -10.43 8.18
C ILE A 135 19.37 -10.41 6.68
N GLY A 136 20.37 -10.33 5.79
CA GLY A 136 20.15 -10.40 4.34
C GLY A 136 19.51 -11.72 3.91
N GLU A 137 20.07 -12.85 4.34
CA GLU A 137 19.54 -14.19 4.06
C GLU A 137 18.11 -14.38 4.62
N TYR A 138 17.85 -13.83 5.81
CA TYR A 138 16.51 -13.79 6.39
C TYR A 138 15.54 -12.97 5.53
N LEU A 139 15.93 -11.77 5.09
CA LEU A 139 15.09 -10.89 4.26
C LEU A 139 14.78 -11.53 2.90
N ASP A 140 15.74 -12.24 2.29
CA ASP A 140 15.51 -12.99 1.06
C ASP A 140 14.47 -14.10 1.27
N THR A 141 14.61 -14.88 2.34
CA THR A 141 13.66 -15.93 2.69
C THR A 141 12.27 -15.37 3.03
N PHE A 142 12.23 -14.26 3.78
CA PHE A 142 11.00 -13.58 4.18
C PHE A 142 10.24 -13.04 2.97
N SER A 143 10.94 -12.35 2.06
CA SER A 143 10.40 -11.83 0.81
C SER A 143 9.84 -12.96 -0.08
N LEU A 144 10.57 -14.07 -0.23
CA LEU A 144 10.11 -15.25 -0.97
C LEU A 144 8.83 -15.86 -0.38
N LYS A 145 8.77 -15.99 0.95
CA LYS A 145 7.60 -16.53 1.66
C LYS A 145 6.39 -15.61 1.50
N LEU A 146 6.54 -14.31 1.70
CA LEU A 146 5.47 -13.33 1.51
C LEU A 146 4.96 -13.32 0.06
N GLY A 147 5.86 -13.32 -0.93
CA GLY A 147 5.47 -13.41 -2.34
C GLY A 147 4.77 -14.73 -2.70
N THR A 148 5.02 -15.80 -1.96
CA THR A 148 4.26 -17.06 -2.10
C THR A 148 2.88 -16.95 -1.49
N ILE A 149 2.76 -16.33 -0.31
CA ILE A 149 1.46 -16.08 0.34
C ILE A 149 0.61 -15.15 -0.53
N ASP A 150 1.16 -14.06 -1.07
CA ASP A 150 0.44 -13.14 -1.96
C ASP A 150 -0.11 -13.85 -3.20
N ARG A 151 0.69 -14.70 -3.87
CA ARG A 151 0.21 -15.51 -5.01
C ARG A 151 -0.89 -16.50 -4.63
N ILE A 152 -0.77 -17.17 -3.49
CA ILE A 152 -1.80 -18.10 -3.01
C ILE A 152 -3.08 -17.35 -2.68
N ALA A 153 -2.99 -16.22 -1.97
CA ALA A 153 -4.13 -15.39 -1.60
C ALA A 153 -4.88 -14.86 -2.83
N GLN A 154 -4.15 -14.35 -3.84
CA GLN A 154 -4.76 -13.94 -5.11
C GLN A 154 -5.48 -15.08 -5.82
N ARG A 155 -4.91 -16.30 -5.78
CA ARG A 155 -5.56 -17.49 -6.34
C ARG A 155 -6.83 -17.86 -5.58
N ILE A 156 -6.81 -17.82 -4.24
CA ILE A 156 -7.99 -18.08 -3.41
C ILE A 156 -9.09 -17.07 -3.72
N ILE A 157 -8.78 -15.77 -3.75
CA ILE A 157 -9.75 -14.71 -4.09
C ILE A 157 -10.38 -14.99 -5.46
N LYS A 158 -9.55 -15.31 -6.46
CA LYS A 158 -10.03 -15.64 -7.80
C LYS A 158 -10.99 -16.83 -7.79
N GLU A 159 -10.59 -17.95 -7.17
CA GLU A 159 -11.41 -19.17 -7.12
C GLU A 159 -12.72 -18.93 -6.32
N GLN A 160 -12.68 -18.11 -5.26
CA GLN A 160 -13.88 -17.73 -4.49
C GLN A 160 -14.85 -16.87 -5.31
N LEU A 161 -14.34 -15.88 -6.07
CA LEU A 161 -15.18 -15.05 -6.94
C LEU A 161 -15.78 -15.86 -8.09
N GLU A 162 -15.03 -16.80 -8.66
CA GLU A 162 -15.56 -17.74 -9.67
C GLU A 162 -16.66 -18.62 -9.08
N TYR A 163 -16.45 -19.18 -7.88
CA TYR A 163 -17.46 -19.97 -7.18
C TYR A 163 -18.71 -19.16 -6.79
N LEU A 164 -18.54 -17.91 -6.39
CA LEU A 164 -19.64 -17.01 -6.05
C LEU A 164 -20.58 -16.79 -7.25
N VAL A 165 -20.03 -16.68 -8.46
CA VAL A 165 -20.83 -16.54 -9.69
C VAL A 165 -21.76 -17.75 -9.86
N GLU A 166 -21.23 -18.97 -9.69
CA GLU A 166 -22.04 -20.20 -9.76
C GLU A 166 -23.07 -20.27 -8.62
N LEU A 167 -22.67 -19.93 -7.39
CA LEU A 167 -23.53 -19.99 -6.22
C LEU A 167 -24.75 -19.07 -6.34
N ARG A 168 -24.57 -17.89 -6.96
CA ARG A 168 -25.64 -16.92 -7.23
C ARG A 168 -26.70 -17.44 -8.20
N GLU A 169 -26.40 -18.43 -9.04
CA GLU A 169 -27.38 -19.04 -9.94
C GLU A 169 -28.36 -19.96 -9.20
N TYR A 170 -27.95 -20.57 -8.09
CA TYR A 170 -28.76 -21.57 -7.40
C TYR A 170 -29.95 -20.97 -6.63
N GLY A 171 -29.79 -19.81 -5.99
CA GLY A 171 -30.87 -19.18 -5.23
C GLY A 171 -32.16 -19.01 -6.05
N PRO A 172 -32.11 -18.36 -7.23
CA PRO A 172 -33.24 -18.23 -8.14
C PRO A 172 -33.84 -19.56 -8.59
N VAL A 173 -33.03 -20.61 -8.78
CA VAL A 173 -33.51 -21.95 -9.13
C VAL A 173 -34.37 -22.53 -8.02
N TYR A 174 -33.90 -22.47 -6.77
CA TYR A 174 -34.66 -22.98 -5.61
C TYR A 174 -35.93 -22.17 -5.35
N SER A 175 -35.90 -20.85 -5.49
CA SER A 175 -37.11 -20.02 -5.35
C SER A 175 -38.14 -20.31 -6.46
N THR A 176 -37.68 -20.44 -7.71
CA THR A 176 -38.58 -20.81 -8.82
C THR A 176 -39.19 -22.19 -8.61
N TRP A 177 -38.39 -23.16 -8.13
CA TRP A 177 -38.88 -24.49 -7.80
C TRP A 177 -39.90 -24.46 -6.66
N GLY A 178 -39.65 -23.66 -5.61
CA GLY A 178 -40.57 -23.44 -4.50
C GLY A 178 -41.91 -22.85 -4.92
N GLY A 179 -41.95 -22.08 -6.01
CA GLY A 179 -43.19 -21.57 -6.61
C GLY A 179 -44.02 -22.62 -7.37
N LEU A 180 -43.40 -23.75 -7.77
CA LEU A 180 -44.05 -24.84 -8.50
C LEU A 180 -44.49 -25.98 -7.58
N GLU A 181 -43.74 -26.24 -6.50
CA GLU A 181 -43.99 -27.33 -5.55
C GLU A 181 -44.61 -26.81 -4.25
N VAL A 182 -45.94 -26.73 -4.20
CA VAL A 182 -46.67 -26.13 -3.06
C VAL A 182 -46.35 -26.80 -1.72
N GLU A 183 -46.17 -28.12 -1.69
CA GLU A 183 -45.87 -28.87 -0.46
C GLU A 183 -44.43 -28.69 0.03
N LEU A 184 -43.50 -28.36 -0.87
CA LEU A 184 -42.08 -28.18 -0.58
C LEU A 184 -41.64 -26.71 -0.64
N SER A 185 -42.59 -25.78 -0.81
CA SER A 185 -42.32 -24.37 -1.03
C SER A 185 -41.48 -23.76 0.10
N GLU A 186 -41.88 -23.97 1.36
CA GLU A 186 -41.17 -23.45 2.53
C GLU A 186 -39.71 -23.95 2.63
N PRO A 187 -39.41 -25.26 2.59
CA PRO A 187 -38.02 -25.70 2.64
C PRO A 187 -37.19 -25.28 1.41
N LEU A 188 -37.78 -25.20 0.21
CA LEU A 188 -37.08 -24.75 -1.00
C LEU A 188 -36.72 -23.25 -0.92
N GLU A 189 -37.64 -22.41 -0.46
CA GLU A 189 -37.37 -21.00 -0.18
C GLU A 189 -36.34 -20.83 0.95
N GLY A 190 -36.37 -21.70 1.96
CA GLY A 190 -35.34 -21.76 3.00
C GLY A 190 -33.94 -22.04 2.44
N VAL A 191 -33.82 -22.94 1.47
CA VAL A 191 -32.54 -23.22 0.77
C VAL A 191 -32.10 -22.01 -0.06
N SER A 192 -33.03 -21.38 -0.80
CA SER A 192 -32.77 -20.15 -1.56
C SER A 192 -32.21 -19.04 -0.66
N ALA A 193 -32.85 -18.79 0.49
CA ALA A 193 -32.39 -17.80 1.46
C ALA A 193 -31.03 -18.15 2.06
N CYS A 194 -30.77 -19.42 2.37
CA CYS A 194 -29.47 -19.89 2.86
C CYS A 194 -28.35 -19.65 1.84
N ILE A 195 -28.61 -19.94 0.55
CA ILE A 195 -27.68 -19.65 -0.54
C ILE A 195 -27.40 -18.16 -0.63
N GLY A 196 -28.43 -17.31 -0.52
CA GLY A 196 -28.28 -15.85 -0.47
C GLY A 196 -27.33 -15.40 0.65
N ASN A 197 -27.50 -15.92 1.86
CA ASN A 197 -26.62 -15.62 2.99
C ASN A 197 -25.17 -16.08 2.74
N CYS A 198 -24.98 -17.27 2.14
CA CYS A 198 -23.65 -17.76 1.78
C CYS A 198 -22.97 -16.87 0.71
N CYS A 199 -23.71 -16.38 -0.28
CA CYS A 199 -23.20 -15.42 -1.26
C CYS A 199 -22.73 -14.14 -0.59
N THR A 200 -23.55 -13.52 0.26
CA THR A 200 -23.19 -12.30 0.99
C THR A 200 -21.93 -12.50 1.84
N ALA A 201 -21.86 -13.61 2.61
CA ALA A 201 -20.69 -13.88 3.43
C ALA A 201 -19.41 -14.12 2.61
N LEU A 202 -19.53 -14.76 1.44
CA LEU A 202 -18.39 -15.00 0.54
C LEU A 202 -17.93 -13.72 -0.16
N GLU A 203 -18.87 -12.82 -0.50
CA GLU A 203 -18.59 -11.48 -1.01
C GLU A 203 -17.79 -10.66 0.00
N GLU A 204 -18.30 -10.54 1.22
CA GLU A 204 -17.63 -9.83 2.32
C GLU A 204 -16.21 -10.38 2.57
N LEU A 205 -16.06 -11.71 2.62
CA LEU A 205 -14.75 -12.33 2.79
C LEU A 205 -13.78 -12.02 1.64
N SER A 206 -14.27 -12.02 0.40
CA SER A 206 -13.46 -11.72 -0.79
C SER A 206 -13.02 -10.27 -0.83
N GLU A 207 -13.90 -9.35 -0.42
CA GLU A 207 -13.62 -7.92 -0.26
C GLU A 207 -12.57 -7.69 0.83
N ASP A 208 -12.74 -8.27 2.03
CA ASP A 208 -11.78 -8.15 3.13
C ASP A 208 -10.38 -8.65 2.75
N MET A 209 -10.31 -9.79 2.06
CA MET A 209 -9.02 -10.31 1.60
C MET A 209 -8.35 -9.41 0.56
N THR A 210 -9.14 -8.74 -0.27
CA THR A 210 -8.64 -7.85 -1.34
C THR A 210 -8.24 -6.48 -0.80
N GLU A 211 -9.05 -5.89 0.08
CA GLU A 211 -8.91 -4.52 0.54
C GLU A 211 -8.04 -4.38 1.79
N ASP A 212 -7.99 -5.40 2.65
CA ASP A 212 -7.24 -5.33 3.91
C ASP A 212 -6.01 -6.26 3.91
N PHE A 213 -6.18 -7.53 3.57
CA PHE A 213 -5.10 -8.51 3.70
C PHE A 213 -4.00 -8.35 2.63
N LEU A 214 -4.36 -8.35 1.34
CA LEU A 214 -3.38 -8.21 0.25
C LEU A 214 -2.53 -6.94 0.35
N PRO A 215 -3.09 -5.75 0.63
CA PRO A 215 -2.29 -4.54 0.73
C PRO A 215 -1.27 -4.58 1.87
N VAL A 216 -1.60 -5.23 2.99
CA VAL A 216 -0.65 -5.44 4.10
C VAL A 216 0.51 -6.34 3.68
N LEU A 217 0.23 -7.47 3.01
CA LEU A 217 1.29 -8.36 2.51
C LEU A 217 2.23 -7.65 1.54
N ARG A 218 1.66 -6.93 0.56
CA ARG A 218 2.42 -6.18 -0.44
C ARG A 218 3.26 -5.07 0.19
N GLU A 219 2.74 -4.40 1.22
CA GLU A 219 3.51 -3.42 2.01
C GLU A 219 4.75 -4.08 2.66
N TYR A 220 4.60 -5.25 3.29
CA TYR A 220 5.75 -5.96 3.90
C TYR A 220 6.77 -6.43 2.87
N ILE A 221 6.33 -6.84 1.67
CA ILE A 221 7.24 -7.16 0.56
C ILE A 221 8.07 -5.93 0.20
N LEU A 222 7.43 -4.77 0.02
CA LEU A 222 8.12 -3.51 -0.30
C LEU A 222 9.06 -3.04 0.83
N TYR A 223 8.71 -3.27 2.09
CA TYR A 223 9.62 -3.01 3.21
C TYR A 223 10.83 -3.95 3.17
N SER A 224 10.64 -5.23 2.83
CA SER A 224 11.75 -6.18 2.69
C SER A 224 12.74 -5.75 1.61
N GLU A 225 12.24 -5.18 0.51
CA GLU A 225 13.06 -4.63 -0.57
C GLU A 225 13.76 -3.34 -0.15
N SER A 226 13.11 -2.47 0.63
CA SER A 226 13.69 -1.22 1.13
C SER A 226 14.82 -1.44 2.15
N MET A 227 14.91 -2.62 2.77
CA MET A 227 15.96 -2.99 3.72
C MET A 227 17.20 -3.65 3.06
N LYS A 228 17.11 -4.04 1.79
CA LYS A 228 18.20 -4.69 1.06
C LYS A 228 19.19 -3.68 0.50
#